data_AF-A0A9D3XHB9-F1
#
_entry.id   AF-A0A9D3XHB9-F1
#
_cell.length_a   1.000
_cell.length_b   1.000
_cell.length_c   1.000
_cell.angle_alpha   90.00
_cell.angle_beta   90.00
_cell.angle_gamma   90.00
#
_symmetry.space_group_name_H-M   'P 1'
#
loop_
_entity.id
_entity.type
_entity.pdbx_description
1 polymer ?
#
loop_
_entity_poly.entity_id
_entity_poly.type
_entity_poly.pdbx_seq_one_letter_code
_entity_poly.pdbx_strand_id
1 'polypeptide(L)'
;MSTGTGSPARGFFACACFHTDNVFLRRYGLHVSYRDEPQLRRDYGLVLGDHGCRSDEDFNAVLEEIQKEVQRRKQLDHQSMARKAIISQCYKPKHPEVYVLQDSFLAPEFLETVKYCTSQDADLQGLLRRIDSISDKRIYRLPVFTEEFCRVFIEEMENFEQSEMPKGRPNTMNNYGVLLNELGFYEAFITPLREKYLQPITCLLYPDCGGGFLDSHKAFLVKYSLHEDLDLSSHYDNAEVTLNVSLGKEFTEGNLYFGDLRQAPTPVPKYVEIEHVVSQGLLHHGGQIHGALPVASGERWNLIVWMRSSAVRNQLCPMCNKKPELVDAEGFGDGFTRSPEGDMPKTVDLCSLI
;
A
#
# COMPACT_ATOMS: atom_id res chain seq x y z
N MET A 1 -38.70 13.74 6.01
CA MET A 1 -38.00 14.65 5.07
C MET A 1 -36.61 14.85 5.64
N SER A 2 -35.49 14.40 5.11
CA SER A 2 -35.11 13.76 3.85
C SER A 2 -34.09 12.67 4.23
N THR A 3 -34.36 11.42 3.89
CA THR A 3 -33.40 10.31 4.04
C THR A 3 -32.40 10.46 2.91
N GLY A 4 -31.18 10.90 3.25
CA GLY A 4 -30.07 10.97 2.31
C GLY A 4 -29.88 9.63 1.61
N THR A 5 -30.05 9.64 0.29
CA THR A 5 -29.82 8.51 -0.59
C THR A 5 -28.35 8.14 -0.52
N GLY A 6 -28.03 7.06 0.19
CA GLY A 6 -26.71 6.43 0.12
C GLY A 6 -26.44 6.07 -1.34
N SER A 7 -25.35 6.60 -1.88
CA SER A 7 -24.82 6.17 -3.17
C SER A 7 -24.67 4.64 -3.13
N PRO A 8 -25.09 3.89 -4.17
CA PRO A 8 -24.84 2.45 -4.21
C PRO A 8 -23.33 2.23 -4.00
N ALA A 9 -22.97 1.37 -3.04
CA ALA A 9 -21.59 1.08 -2.71
C ALA A 9 -20.85 0.76 -4.01
N ARG A 10 -19.95 1.66 -4.42
CA ARG A 10 -19.21 1.53 -5.67
C ARG A 10 -18.33 0.28 -5.52
N GLY A 11 -18.63 -0.77 -6.29
CA GLY A 11 -17.82 -1.97 -6.26
C GLY A 11 -16.40 -1.66 -6.73
N PHE A 12 -15.41 -2.03 -5.92
CA PHE A 12 -14.01 -1.98 -6.32
C PHE A 12 -13.58 -3.33 -6.93
N PHE A 13 -12.59 -3.26 -7.81
CA PHE A 13 -12.08 -4.40 -8.58
C PHE A 13 -10.55 -4.46 -8.46
N ALA A 14 -10.00 -5.59 -8.90
CA ALA A 14 -8.58 -5.74 -9.19
C ALA A 14 -8.34 -5.83 -10.71
N CYS A 15 -7.08 -5.71 -11.13
CA CYS A 15 -6.70 -5.94 -12.51
C CYS A 15 -6.28 -7.41 -12.70
N ALA A 16 -6.80 -8.08 -13.75
CA ALA A 16 -6.53 -9.48 -14.07
C ALA A 16 -5.03 -9.79 -14.26
N CYS A 17 -4.21 -8.78 -14.52
CA CYS A 17 -2.75 -8.91 -14.57
C CYS A 17 -2.17 -9.47 -13.27
N PHE A 18 -2.82 -9.26 -12.12
CA PHE A 18 -2.36 -9.86 -10.86
C PHE A 18 -2.32 -11.39 -10.92
N HIS A 19 -3.19 -12.02 -11.73
CA HIS A 19 -3.24 -13.48 -11.89
C HIS A 19 -2.35 -14.02 -13.02
N THR A 20 -1.75 -13.15 -13.83
CA THR A 20 -1.07 -13.56 -15.06
C THR A 20 0.33 -12.98 -15.20
N ASP A 21 0.61 -11.79 -14.67
CA ASP A 21 1.90 -11.12 -14.78
C ASP A 21 2.73 -11.22 -13.49
N ASN A 22 4.04 -11.01 -13.65
CA ASN A 22 5.00 -10.90 -12.55
C ASN A 22 5.02 -12.13 -11.62
N VAL A 23 4.93 -13.34 -12.17
CA VAL A 23 5.11 -14.59 -11.43
C VAL A 23 6.60 -14.87 -11.31
N PHE A 24 7.14 -14.88 -10.09
CA PHE A 24 8.57 -15.12 -9.86
C PHE A 24 8.87 -16.61 -9.80
N LEU A 25 9.77 -17.07 -10.65
CA LEU A 25 10.28 -18.44 -10.68
C LEU A 25 11.59 -18.50 -9.89
N ARG A 26 11.52 -19.03 -8.66
CA ARG A 26 12.65 -18.93 -7.71
C ARG A 26 13.90 -19.65 -8.20
N ARG A 27 13.72 -20.84 -8.80
CA ARG A 27 14.83 -21.65 -9.34
C ARG A 27 15.62 -20.90 -10.42
N TYR A 28 14.96 -20.02 -11.17
CA TYR A 28 15.52 -19.37 -12.35
C TYR A 28 15.80 -17.88 -12.14
N GLY A 29 15.39 -17.30 -11.00
CA GLY A 29 15.57 -15.88 -10.71
C GLY A 29 14.84 -14.96 -11.70
N LEU A 30 13.73 -15.42 -12.28
CA LEU A 30 13.07 -14.78 -13.41
C LEU A 30 11.59 -14.49 -13.09
N HIS A 31 11.13 -13.31 -13.50
CA HIS A 31 9.70 -13.01 -13.53
C HIS A 31 9.12 -13.33 -14.90
N VAL A 32 7.98 -14.02 -14.92
CA VAL A 32 7.26 -14.39 -16.15
C VAL A 32 5.82 -13.93 -16.12
N SER A 33 5.26 -13.77 -17.32
CA SER A 33 3.81 -13.70 -17.53
C SER A 33 3.30 -15.04 -18.06
N TYR A 34 2.19 -15.52 -17.50
CA TYR A 34 1.57 -16.80 -17.82
C TYR A 34 0.08 -16.64 -18.11
N ARG A 35 -0.31 -17.00 -19.33
CA ARG A 35 -1.72 -17.16 -19.75
C ARG A 35 -2.06 -18.62 -19.99
N ASP A 36 -1.17 -19.30 -20.73
CA ASP A 36 -1.26 -20.70 -21.07
C ASP A 36 0.14 -21.26 -21.35
N GLU A 37 0.26 -22.59 -21.35
CA GLU A 37 1.51 -23.27 -21.64
C GLU A 37 2.11 -22.92 -23.02
N PRO A 38 1.35 -22.89 -24.13
CA PRO A 38 1.87 -22.47 -25.43
C PRO A 38 2.53 -21.09 -25.41
N GLN A 39 1.93 -20.12 -24.72
CA GLN A 39 2.48 -18.77 -24.55
C GLN A 39 3.77 -18.79 -23.75
N LEU A 40 3.81 -19.51 -22.63
CA LEU A 40 5.02 -19.61 -21.81
C LEU A 40 6.19 -20.20 -22.61
N ARG A 41 5.94 -21.27 -23.37
CA ARG A 41 6.96 -21.89 -24.23
C ARG A 41 7.49 -20.93 -25.29
N ARG A 42 6.59 -20.19 -25.97
CA ARG A 42 6.97 -19.23 -27.01
C ARG A 42 7.77 -18.05 -26.46
N ASP A 43 7.31 -17.46 -25.35
CA ASP A 43 7.83 -16.18 -24.87
C ASP A 43 9.06 -16.36 -23.97
N TYR A 44 9.13 -17.47 -23.21
CA TYR A 44 10.16 -17.68 -22.19
C TYR A 44 10.98 -18.96 -22.37
N GLY A 45 10.65 -19.84 -23.33
CA GLY A 45 11.33 -21.13 -23.49
C GLY A 45 12.84 -21.02 -23.69
N LEU A 46 13.30 -20.07 -24.51
CA LEU A 46 14.74 -19.82 -24.72
C LEU A 46 15.41 -19.32 -23.44
N VAL A 47 14.83 -18.31 -22.78
CA VAL A 47 15.38 -17.70 -21.56
C VAL A 47 15.44 -18.73 -20.41
N LEU A 48 14.40 -19.54 -20.25
CA LEU A 48 14.38 -20.63 -19.28
C LEU A 48 15.46 -21.67 -19.59
N GLY A 49 15.67 -22.00 -20.86
CA GLY A 49 16.76 -22.87 -21.31
C GLY A 49 18.13 -22.36 -20.92
N ASP A 50 18.38 -21.06 -21.13
CA ASP A 50 19.63 -20.39 -20.75
C ASP A 50 19.85 -20.40 -19.22
N HIS A 51 18.76 -20.40 -18.44
CA HIS A 51 18.79 -20.50 -16.97
C HIS A 51 18.72 -21.95 -16.47
N GLY A 52 18.83 -22.95 -17.35
CA GLY A 52 19.00 -24.36 -16.98
C GLY A 52 17.74 -25.23 -17.00
N CYS A 53 16.62 -24.76 -17.56
CA CYS A 53 15.44 -25.60 -17.85
C CYS A 53 15.70 -26.41 -19.13
N ARG A 54 16.23 -27.64 -19.02
CA ARG A 54 16.77 -28.36 -20.19
C ARG A 54 15.98 -29.60 -20.60
N SER A 55 15.00 -30.03 -19.80
CA SER A 55 14.15 -31.18 -20.10
C SER A 55 12.67 -30.87 -19.96
N ASP A 56 11.81 -31.79 -20.45
CA ASP A 56 10.37 -31.68 -20.25
C ASP A 56 9.99 -31.79 -18.77
N GLU A 57 10.74 -32.55 -17.96
CA GLU A 57 10.54 -32.59 -16.51
C GLU A 57 10.83 -31.22 -15.85
N ASP A 58 11.90 -30.54 -16.24
CA ASP A 58 12.19 -29.19 -15.76
C ASP A 58 11.07 -28.21 -16.12
N PHE A 59 10.54 -28.31 -17.34
CA PHE A 59 9.47 -27.44 -17.81
C PHE A 59 8.14 -27.73 -17.10
N ASN A 60 7.83 -29.00 -16.85
CA ASN A 60 6.66 -29.39 -16.06
C ASN A 60 6.75 -28.85 -14.63
N ALA A 61 7.94 -28.85 -14.01
CA ALA A 61 8.14 -28.25 -12.70
C ALA A 61 7.90 -26.72 -12.71
N VAL A 62 8.31 -26.03 -13.79
CA VAL A 62 7.99 -24.60 -14.00
C VAL A 62 6.48 -24.39 -14.05
N LEU A 63 5.76 -25.20 -14.85
CA LEU A 63 4.30 -25.10 -14.97
C LEU A 63 3.61 -25.32 -13.61
N GLU A 64 4.05 -26.33 -12.85
CA GLU A 64 3.51 -26.57 -11.51
C GLU A 64 3.75 -25.41 -10.55
N GLU A 65 4.95 -24.81 -10.54
CA GLU A 65 5.27 -23.64 -9.72
C GLU A 65 4.36 -22.45 -10.06
N ILE A 66 4.21 -22.16 -11.35
CA ILE A 66 3.34 -21.07 -11.83
C ILE A 66 1.89 -21.34 -11.45
N GLN A 67 1.38 -22.55 -11.71
CA GLN A 67 -0.02 -22.89 -11.41
C GLN A 67 -0.31 -22.80 -9.92
N LYS A 68 0.60 -23.27 -9.06
CA LYS A 68 0.48 -23.13 -7.60
C LYS A 68 0.42 -21.66 -7.19
N GLU A 69 1.27 -20.80 -7.74
CA GLU A 69 1.29 -19.37 -7.43
C GLU A 69 0.02 -18.65 -7.94
N VAL A 70 -0.41 -18.93 -9.18
CA VAL A 70 -1.64 -18.34 -9.73
C VAL A 70 -2.87 -18.77 -8.91
N GLN A 71 -2.96 -20.04 -8.52
CA GLN A 71 -4.04 -20.51 -7.67
C GLN A 71 -3.99 -19.86 -6.28
N ARG A 72 -2.80 -19.73 -5.68
CA ARG A 72 -2.63 -19.02 -4.42
C ARG A 72 -3.15 -17.58 -4.52
N ARG A 73 -2.78 -16.84 -5.57
CA ARG A 73 -3.26 -15.46 -5.81
C ARG A 73 -4.78 -15.38 -5.92
N LYS A 74 -5.40 -16.29 -6.69
CA LYS A 74 -6.87 -16.36 -6.85
C LYS A 74 -7.61 -16.67 -5.54
N GLN A 75 -6.96 -17.34 -4.60
CA GLN A 75 -7.56 -17.70 -3.31
C GLN A 75 -7.39 -16.62 -2.23
N LEU A 76 -6.60 -15.56 -2.46
CA LEU A 76 -6.26 -14.58 -1.44
C LEU A 76 -7.48 -13.91 -0.82
N ASP A 77 -8.42 -13.47 -1.64
CA ASP A 77 -9.62 -12.78 -1.19
C ASP A 77 -10.53 -13.70 -0.37
N HIS A 78 -10.81 -14.90 -0.88
CA HIS A 78 -11.59 -15.91 -0.15
C HIS A 78 -10.94 -16.26 1.20
N GLN A 79 -9.62 -16.42 1.24
CA GLN A 79 -8.89 -16.69 2.47
C GLN A 79 -8.95 -15.49 3.43
N SER A 80 -8.85 -14.26 2.92
CA SER A 80 -8.98 -13.03 3.72
C SER A 80 -10.37 -12.91 4.35
N MET A 81 -11.42 -13.18 3.59
CA MET A 81 -12.80 -13.21 4.10
C MET A 81 -12.97 -14.26 5.21
N ALA A 82 -12.46 -15.47 5.00
CA ALA A 82 -12.53 -16.54 5.99
C ALA A 82 -11.81 -16.16 7.30
N ARG A 83 -10.62 -15.55 7.20
CA ARG A 83 -9.89 -15.01 8.36
C ARG A 83 -10.69 -13.92 9.06
N LYS A 84 -11.18 -12.93 8.31
CA LYS A 84 -11.99 -11.82 8.85
C LYS A 84 -13.22 -12.33 9.61
N ALA A 85 -13.90 -13.34 9.07
CA ALA A 85 -15.05 -13.96 9.73
C ALA A 85 -14.66 -14.59 11.07
N ILE A 86 -13.60 -15.39 11.10
CA ILE A 86 -13.09 -16.03 12.33
C ILE A 86 -12.66 -14.97 13.35
N ILE A 87 -11.84 -13.99 12.93
CA ILE A 87 -11.35 -12.90 13.79
C ILE A 87 -12.52 -12.17 14.43
N SER A 88 -13.50 -11.74 13.63
CA SER A 88 -14.65 -10.97 14.13
C SER A 88 -15.49 -11.71 15.19
N GLN A 89 -15.47 -13.05 15.18
CA GLN A 89 -16.25 -13.88 16.10
C GLN A 89 -15.45 -14.29 17.34
N CYS A 90 -14.14 -14.47 17.20
CA CYS A 90 -13.31 -15.15 18.20
C CYS A 90 -12.28 -14.24 18.88
N TYR A 91 -11.82 -13.18 18.21
CA TYR A 91 -10.82 -12.28 18.77
C TYR A 91 -11.44 -11.35 19.82
N LYS A 92 -10.73 -11.13 20.92
CA LYS A 92 -11.12 -10.19 21.99
C LYS A 92 -10.12 -9.04 22.03
N PRO A 93 -10.51 -7.85 21.56
CA PRO A 93 -9.66 -6.68 21.64
C PRO A 93 -9.28 -6.34 23.08
N LYS A 94 -8.02 -5.98 23.30
CA LYS A 94 -7.53 -5.43 24.57
C LYS A 94 -7.91 -3.96 24.71
N HIS A 95 -7.88 -3.23 23.59
CA HIS A 95 -8.18 -1.81 23.46
C HIS A 95 -9.27 -1.57 22.40
N PRO A 96 -10.54 -1.92 22.66
CA PRO A 96 -11.63 -1.75 21.69
C PRO A 96 -11.81 -0.29 21.22
N GLU A 97 -11.40 0.69 22.03
CA GLU A 97 -11.46 2.12 21.73
C GLU A 97 -10.64 2.55 20.50
N VAL A 98 -9.57 1.82 20.14
CA VAL A 98 -8.70 2.20 19.00
C VAL A 98 -9.30 1.84 17.64
N TYR A 99 -10.37 1.04 17.59
CA TYR A 99 -11.02 0.61 16.35
C TYR A 99 -11.84 1.71 15.67
N VAL A 100 -12.12 2.81 16.38
CA VAL A 100 -12.88 3.95 15.89
C VAL A 100 -11.97 5.17 15.98
N LEU A 101 -11.73 5.86 14.86
CA LEU A 101 -10.88 7.05 14.85
C LEU A 101 -11.50 8.16 15.72
N GLN A 102 -10.68 8.72 16.60
CA GLN A 102 -11.02 9.84 17.46
C GLN A 102 -10.03 10.98 17.23
N ASP A 103 -10.49 12.23 17.31
CA ASP A 103 -9.60 13.40 17.20
C ASP A 103 -8.49 13.39 18.25
N SER A 104 -8.75 12.82 19.43
CA SER A 104 -7.76 12.65 20.52
C SER A 104 -6.59 11.74 20.15
N PHE A 105 -6.72 10.92 19.11
CA PHE A 105 -5.64 10.07 18.62
C PHE A 105 -4.67 10.84 17.73
N LEU A 106 -5.13 11.95 17.15
CA LEU A 106 -4.39 12.73 16.18
C LEU A 106 -3.56 13.81 16.86
N ALA A 107 -2.37 14.06 16.34
CA ALA A 107 -1.52 15.14 16.85
C ALA A 107 -2.21 16.50 16.67
N PRO A 108 -2.14 17.42 17.65
CA PRO A 108 -2.74 18.75 17.51
C PRO A 108 -2.28 19.50 16.25
N GLU A 109 -1.01 19.41 15.91
CA GLU A 109 -0.40 20.03 14.72
C GLU A 109 -0.93 19.42 13.42
N PHE A 110 -1.26 18.13 13.44
CA PHE A 110 -1.93 17.46 12.31
C PHE A 110 -3.31 18.05 12.09
N LEU A 111 -4.10 18.17 13.17
CA LEU A 111 -5.45 18.73 13.12
C LEU A 111 -5.44 20.19 12.65
N GLU A 112 -4.48 21.00 13.09
CA GLU A 112 -4.28 22.37 12.61
C GLU A 112 -3.94 22.41 11.11
N THR A 113 -3.10 21.49 10.64
CA THR A 113 -2.74 21.35 9.23
C THR A 113 -3.95 20.97 8.38
N VAL A 114 -4.77 20.01 8.83
CA VAL A 114 -6.02 19.61 8.16
C VAL A 114 -7.01 20.78 8.13
N LYS A 115 -7.16 21.52 9.24
CA LYS A 115 -8.01 22.71 9.31
C LYS A 115 -7.56 23.79 8.33
N TYR A 116 -6.26 23.98 8.16
CA TYR A 116 -5.74 24.89 7.13
C TYR A 116 -6.10 24.38 5.72
N CYS A 117 -5.82 23.10 5.42
CA CYS A 117 -6.04 22.51 4.09
C CYS A 117 -7.52 22.46 3.67
N THR A 118 -8.45 22.58 4.62
CA THR A 118 -9.90 22.62 4.37
C THR A 118 -10.46 24.05 4.29
N SER A 119 -9.63 25.08 4.52
CA SER A 119 -10.01 26.49 4.42
C SER A 119 -10.06 26.99 2.97
N GLN A 120 -10.76 28.10 2.73
CA GLN A 120 -10.90 28.68 1.38
C GLN A 120 -9.58 29.21 0.81
N ASP A 121 -8.68 29.67 1.68
CA ASP A 121 -7.39 30.25 1.31
C ASP A 121 -6.26 29.21 1.27
N ALA A 122 -6.59 27.91 1.33
CA ALA A 122 -5.63 26.84 1.36
C ALA A 122 -4.86 26.73 0.03
N ASP A 123 -3.55 26.89 0.11
CA ASP A 123 -2.63 26.67 -1.00
C ASP A 123 -1.43 25.79 -0.61
N LEU A 124 -0.70 25.32 -1.62
CA LEU A 124 0.50 24.50 -1.42
C LEU A 124 1.54 25.24 -0.58
N GLN A 125 1.76 26.54 -0.81
CA GLN A 125 2.81 27.29 -0.12
C GLN A 125 2.54 27.41 1.39
N GLY A 126 1.29 27.63 1.79
CA GLY A 126 0.92 27.67 3.20
C GLY A 126 0.89 26.30 3.85
N LEU A 127 0.63 25.23 3.09
CA LEU A 127 0.81 23.87 3.59
C LEU A 127 2.30 23.57 3.84
N LEU A 128 3.18 23.90 2.88
CA LEU A 128 4.64 23.68 3.02
C LEU A 128 5.27 24.48 4.16
N ARG A 129 4.63 25.53 4.68
CA ARG A 129 5.05 26.23 5.91
C ARG A 129 4.68 25.51 7.20
N ARG A 130 3.90 24.43 7.13
CA ARG A 130 3.35 23.68 8.28
C ARG A 130 3.86 22.25 8.40
N ILE A 131 4.52 21.75 7.36
CA ILE A 131 5.04 20.39 7.30
C ILE A 131 6.50 20.43 6.84
N ASP A 132 7.25 19.38 7.14
CA ASP A 132 8.64 19.31 6.72
C ASP A 132 8.73 18.76 5.29
N SER A 133 9.33 19.52 4.38
CA SER A 133 9.73 19.03 3.07
C SER A 133 11.14 18.43 3.17
N ILE A 134 11.25 17.11 3.03
CA ILE A 134 12.50 16.39 3.30
C ILE A 134 13.43 16.40 2.08
N SER A 135 12.86 16.46 0.87
CA SER A 135 13.65 16.50 -0.37
C SER A 135 12.87 17.14 -1.53
N ASP A 136 13.60 17.47 -2.60
CA ASP A 136 13.06 17.85 -3.90
C ASP A 136 12.22 16.73 -4.55
N LYS A 137 12.31 15.50 -4.05
CA LYS A 137 11.52 14.34 -4.48
C LYS A 137 10.10 14.31 -3.92
N ARG A 138 9.61 15.42 -3.34
CA ARG A 138 8.24 15.57 -2.81
C ARG A 138 7.90 14.53 -1.75
N ILE A 139 8.80 14.37 -0.80
CA ILE A 139 8.59 13.55 0.41
C ILE A 139 8.37 14.52 1.57
N TYR A 140 7.26 14.34 2.29
CA TYR A 140 6.85 15.24 3.35
C TYR A 140 6.69 14.51 4.66
N ARG A 141 7.16 15.12 5.75
CA ARG A 141 6.98 14.62 7.11
C ARG A 141 6.00 15.50 7.87
N LEU A 142 5.14 14.86 8.65
CA LEU A 142 4.18 15.52 9.52
C LEU A 142 3.88 14.65 10.75
N PRO A 143 3.63 15.24 11.93
CA PRO A 143 3.09 14.50 13.07
C PRO A 143 1.72 13.99 12.68
N VAL A 144 1.40 12.72 12.94
CA VAL A 144 0.08 12.16 12.60
C VAL A 144 -0.70 11.82 13.85
N PHE A 145 -0.10 11.02 14.73
CA PHE A 145 -0.74 10.54 15.95
C PHE A 145 -0.06 11.07 17.20
N THR A 146 -0.77 11.05 18.32
CA THR A 146 -0.17 11.26 19.64
C THR A 146 0.66 10.05 20.06
N GLU A 147 1.70 10.28 20.87
CA GLU A 147 2.52 9.19 21.43
C GLU A 147 1.68 8.18 22.24
N GLU A 148 0.66 8.67 22.96
CA GLU A 148 -0.24 7.83 23.74
C GLU A 148 -1.09 6.92 22.85
N PHE A 149 -1.66 7.44 21.76
CA PHE A 149 -2.35 6.58 20.79
C PHE A 149 -1.40 5.54 20.20
N CYS A 150 -0.22 5.98 19.77
CA CYS A 150 0.81 5.09 19.23
C CYS A 150 1.12 3.92 20.17
N ARG A 151 1.30 4.18 21.47
CA ARG A 151 1.52 3.16 22.50
C ARG A 151 0.35 2.19 22.61
N VAL A 152 -0.86 2.71 22.80
CA VAL A 152 -2.08 1.90 22.99
C VAL A 152 -2.38 1.07 21.73
N PHE A 153 -2.18 1.65 20.55
CA PHE A 153 -2.38 0.98 19.27
C PHE A 153 -1.38 -0.16 19.08
N ILE A 154 -0.09 0.03 19.40
CA ILE A 154 0.88 -1.06 19.36
C ILE A 154 0.51 -2.18 20.35
N GLU A 155 0.07 -1.85 21.57
CA GLU A 155 -0.35 -2.87 22.54
C GLU A 155 -1.52 -3.74 22.04
N GLU A 156 -2.47 -3.16 21.31
CA GLU A 156 -3.55 -3.91 20.66
C GLU A 156 -3.04 -4.83 19.56
N MET A 157 -2.09 -4.35 18.75
CA MET A 157 -1.51 -5.14 17.66
C MET A 157 -0.64 -6.29 18.18
N GLU A 158 0.11 -6.07 19.26
CA GLU A 158 0.85 -7.12 19.96
C GLU A 158 -0.10 -8.17 20.54
N ASN A 159 -1.24 -7.75 21.11
CA ASN A 159 -2.27 -8.66 21.61
C ASN A 159 -2.85 -9.53 20.49
N PHE A 160 -3.10 -8.95 19.31
CA PHE A 160 -3.54 -9.70 18.14
C PHE A 160 -2.47 -10.69 17.65
N GLU A 161 -1.23 -10.24 17.53
CA GLU A 161 -0.11 -11.07 17.09
C GLU A 161 0.12 -12.28 18.02
N GLN A 162 -0.02 -12.09 19.33
CA GLN A 162 0.13 -13.14 20.35
C GLN A 162 -1.09 -14.08 20.43
N SER A 163 -2.20 -13.77 19.76
CA SER A 163 -3.39 -14.61 19.78
C SER A 163 -3.31 -15.78 18.79
N GLU A 164 -4.15 -16.79 18.99
CA GLU A 164 -4.32 -17.94 18.06
C GLU A 164 -5.13 -17.59 16.80
N MET A 165 -5.46 -16.31 16.58
CA MET A 165 -6.23 -15.89 15.41
C MET A 165 -5.45 -16.13 14.12
N PRO A 166 -6.14 -16.50 13.03
CA PRO A 166 -5.49 -16.71 11.75
C PRO A 166 -5.00 -15.37 11.19
N LYS A 167 -3.77 -15.33 10.67
CA LYS A 167 -3.10 -14.11 10.20
C LYS A 167 -2.82 -14.18 8.70
N GLY A 168 -3.16 -13.12 7.99
CA GLY A 168 -2.73 -12.93 6.60
C GLY A 168 -1.38 -12.22 6.53
N ARG A 169 -0.67 -12.36 5.40
CA ARG A 169 0.56 -11.60 5.16
C ARG A 169 0.23 -10.19 4.64
N PRO A 170 0.87 -9.12 5.16
CA PRO A 170 0.62 -7.75 4.70
C PRO A 170 0.87 -7.55 3.21
N ASN A 171 2.00 -8.03 2.71
CA ASN A 171 2.40 -7.99 1.31
C ASN A 171 3.39 -9.13 0.98
N THR A 172 3.94 -9.15 -0.23
CA THR A 172 4.86 -10.21 -0.69
C THR A 172 6.27 -10.13 -0.09
N MET A 173 6.63 -9.00 0.52
CA MET A 173 7.96 -8.72 1.08
C MET A 173 7.98 -8.76 2.62
N ASN A 174 6.84 -8.65 3.29
CA ASN A 174 6.73 -8.72 4.74
C ASN A 174 6.07 -10.03 5.17
N ASN A 175 6.78 -10.82 5.97
CA ASN A 175 6.27 -12.02 6.59
C ASN A 175 5.52 -11.71 7.90
N TYR A 176 5.86 -10.58 8.54
CA TYR A 176 5.34 -10.16 9.83
C TYR A 176 4.58 -8.84 9.73
N GLY A 177 3.39 -8.79 10.35
CA GLY A 177 2.56 -7.61 10.38
C GLY A 177 1.06 -7.92 10.34
N VAL A 178 0.25 -6.86 10.40
CA VAL A 178 -1.19 -6.96 10.65
C VAL A 178 -1.99 -6.33 9.51
N LEU A 179 -2.94 -7.08 8.95
CA LEU A 179 -3.87 -6.59 7.94
C LEU A 179 -5.09 -5.91 8.60
N LEU A 180 -5.19 -4.59 8.48
CA LEU A 180 -6.21 -3.81 9.18
C LEU A 180 -7.65 -4.04 8.65
N ASN A 181 -7.81 -4.50 7.40
CA ASN A 181 -9.11 -4.90 6.87
C ASN A 181 -9.67 -6.16 7.56
N GLU A 182 -8.79 -7.10 7.91
CA GLU A 182 -9.16 -8.37 8.56
C GLU A 182 -9.55 -8.15 10.02
N LEU A 183 -8.97 -7.14 10.66
CA LEU A 183 -9.31 -6.71 12.01
C LEU A 183 -10.54 -5.78 12.08
N GLY A 184 -10.99 -5.21 10.97
CA GLY A 184 -12.19 -4.34 10.96
C GLY A 184 -11.94 -2.86 11.20
N PHE A 185 -10.72 -2.37 10.99
CA PHE A 185 -10.37 -0.94 11.14
C PHE A 185 -10.82 -0.06 9.95
N TYR A 186 -11.28 -0.64 8.84
CA TYR A 186 -11.50 0.15 7.63
C TYR A 186 -12.63 1.17 7.78
N GLU A 187 -13.84 0.74 8.14
CA GLU A 187 -15.02 1.61 8.13
C GLU A 187 -14.94 2.76 9.14
N ALA A 188 -14.49 2.48 10.37
CA ALA A 188 -14.53 3.44 11.46
C ALA A 188 -13.20 4.13 11.73
N PHE A 189 -12.09 3.66 11.14
CA PHE A 189 -10.77 4.25 11.35
C PHE A 189 -10.09 4.71 10.04
N ILE A 190 -9.76 3.78 9.15
CA ILE A 190 -8.92 4.09 7.97
C ILE A 190 -9.69 4.92 6.93
N THR A 191 -10.96 4.61 6.68
CA THR A 191 -11.80 5.39 5.75
C THR A 191 -11.94 6.84 6.25
N PRO A 192 -12.34 7.13 7.51
CA PRO A 192 -12.33 8.49 8.04
C PRO A 192 -10.96 9.17 8.00
N LEU A 193 -9.88 8.46 8.36
CA LEU A 193 -8.51 9.01 8.32
C LEU A 193 -8.18 9.52 6.92
N ARG A 194 -8.44 8.68 5.91
CA ARG A 194 -8.21 9.01 4.50
C ARG A 194 -9.06 10.20 4.05
N GLU A 195 -10.37 10.12 4.22
CA GLU A 195 -11.31 11.07 3.62
C GLU A 195 -11.30 12.44 4.29
N LYS A 196 -11.26 12.45 5.63
CA LYS A 196 -11.41 13.70 6.39
C LYS A 196 -10.10 14.42 6.65
N TYR A 197 -9.00 13.66 6.80
CA TYR A 197 -7.73 14.23 7.25
C TYR A 197 -6.64 14.19 6.18
N LEU A 198 -6.43 13.05 5.52
CA LEU A 198 -5.35 12.93 4.53
C LEU A 198 -5.71 13.57 3.19
N GLN A 199 -6.94 13.38 2.69
CA GLN A 199 -7.33 13.88 1.36
C GLN A 199 -7.17 15.41 1.18
N PRO A 200 -7.53 16.27 2.14
CA PRO A 200 -7.26 17.70 2.04
C PRO A 200 -5.77 18.04 1.85
N ILE A 201 -4.90 17.29 2.55
CA ILE A 201 -3.45 17.46 2.47
C ILE A 201 -2.92 16.94 1.12
N THR A 202 -3.29 15.71 0.74
CA THR A 202 -2.79 15.08 -0.48
C THR A 202 -3.30 15.76 -1.75
N CYS A 203 -4.47 16.40 -1.71
CA CYS A 203 -4.99 17.21 -2.81
C CYS A 203 -4.03 18.34 -3.20
N LEU A 204 -3.44 19.00 -2.20
CA LEU A 204 -2.46 20.08 -2.41
C LEU A 204 -1.07 19.54 -2.74
N LEU A 205 -0.63 18.47 -2.07
CA LEU A 205 0.72 17.93 -2.24
C LEU A 205 0.90 17.15 -3.54
N TYR A 206 -0.14 16.47 -4.03
CA TYR A 206 -0.07 15.51 -5.15
C TYR A 206 -1.19 15.66 -6.18
N PRO A 207 -1.45 16.87 -6.72
CA PRO A 207 -2.54 17.10 -7.67
C PRO A 207 -2.35 16.33 -8.99
N ASP A 208 -1.11 16.05 -9.37
CA ASP A 208 -0.69 15.42 -10.63
C ASP A 208 -0.82 13.89 -10.64
N CYS A 209 -0.89 13.21 -9.47
CA CYS A 209 -1.07 11.77 -9.39
C CYS A 209 -2.40 11.34 -8.74
N GLY A 210 -3.37 12.25 -8.66
CA GLY A 210 -4.72 11.94 -8.16
C GLY A 210 -4.90 12.10 -6.65
N GLY A 211 -4.03 12.84 -5.98
CA GLY A 211 -4.08 13.08 -4.53
C GLY A 211 -5.39 13.70 -4.02
N GLY A 212 -6.18 14.36 -4.88
CA GLY A 212 -7.51 14.88 -4.55
C GLY A 212 -8.66 13.87 -4.66
N PHE A 213 -8.42 12.67 -5.21
CA PHE A 213 -9.44 11.68 -5.54
C PHE A 213 -9.05 10.26 -5.09
N LEU A 214 -8.52 10.15 -3.87
CA LEU A 214 -8.06 8.87 -3.29
C LEU A 214 -9.25 8.10 -2.69
N ASP A 215 -9.94 7.31 -3.51
CA ASP A 215 -11.19 6.62 -3.18
C ASP A 215 -11.04 5.13 -2.80
N SER A 216 -9.83 4.56 -2.89
CA SER A 216 -9.50 3.23 -2.36
C SER A 216 -8.31 3.27 -1.41
N HIS A 217 -8.19 2.29 -0.51
CA HIS A 217 -7.01 2.13 0.32
C HIS A 217 -6.71 0.67 0.69
N LYS A 218 -5.44 0.42 0.99
CA LYS A 218 -4.97 -0.77 1.70
C LYS A 218 -4.13 -0.33 2.90
N ALA A 219 -4.50 -0.76 4.10
CA ALA A 219 -3.77 -0.41 5.31
C ALA A 219 -3.29 -1.65 6.07
N PHE A 220 -2.05 -1.61 6.53
CA PHE A 220 -1.41 -2.70 7.24
C PHE A 220 -0.29 -2.19 8.13
N LEU A 221 0.04 -2.97 9.16
CA LEU A 221 1.22 -2.73 9.96
C LEU A 221 2.33 -3.66 9.51
N VAL A 222 3.56 -3.17 9.62
CA VAL A 222 4.79 -3.95 9.44
C VAL A 222 5.63 -3.84 10.69
N LYS A 223 6.26 -4.94 11.07
CA LYS A 223 7.18 -5.05 12.20
C LYS A 223 8.58 -5.38 11.66
N TYR A 224 9.57 -4.61 12.10
CA TYR A 224 10.99 -4.88 11.85
C TYR A 224 11.68 -5.22 13.16
N SER A 225 12.47 -6.29 13.16
CA SER A 225 13.32 -6.68 14.29
C SER A 225 14.63 -7.27 13.77
N LEU A 226 15.65 -7.36 14.61
CA LEU A 226 17.01 -7.83 14.29
C LEU A 226 17.11 -9.21 13.61
N HIS A 227 16.04 -10.01 13.63
CA HIS A 227 16.02 -11.37 13.08
C HIS A 227 14.81 -11.63 12.17
N GLU A 228 14.02 -10.60 11.85
CA GLU A 228 12.80 -10.70 11.05
C GLU A 228 12.87 -9.68 9.91
N ASP A 229 12.69 -10.15 8.67
CA ASP A 229 12.62 -9.32 7.45
C ASP A 229 13.72 -8.23 7.35
N LEU A 230 14.98 -8.68 7.32
CA LEU A 230 16.21 -7.86 7.42
C LEU A 230 16.40 -6.81 6.30
N ASP A 231 15.69 -6.92 5.18
CA ASP A 231 15.76 -5.96 4.08
C ASP A 231 14.43 -5.96 3.30
N LEU A 232 13.77 -4.81 3.27
CA LEU A 232 12.78 -4.56 2.21
C LEU A 232 13.56 -4.14 0.98
N SER A 233 13.81 -5.13 0.13
CA SER A 233 14.36 -4.92 -1.21
C SER A 233 13.66 -3.75 -1.89
N SER A 234 14.41 -2.95 -2.65
CA SER A 234 13.88 -1.76 -3.32
C SER A 234 12.61 -2.09 -4.11
N HIS A 235 11.53 -1.35 -3.82
CA HIS A 235 10.22 -1.57 -4.40
C HIS A 235 9.50 -0.23 -4.61
N TYR A 236 8.30 -0.30 -5.18
CA TYR A 236 7.34 0.78 -5.19
C TYR A 236 6.02 0.26 -4.65
N ASP A 237 5.17 1.17 -4.20
CA ASP A 237 3.86 0.81 -3.67
C ASP A 237 2.83 0.70 -4.78
N ASN A 238 1.89 -0.23 -4.61
CA ASN A 238 0.68 -0.26 -5.41
C ASN A 238 -0.30 0.81 -4.91
N ALA A 239 0.10 2.08 -5.00
CA ALA A 239 -0.60 3.27 -4.51
C ALA A 239 -0.31 4.49 -5.41
N GLU A 240 -1.18 5.49 -5.37
CA GLU A 240 -0.89 6.81 -5.92
C GLU A 240 -0.13 7.66 -4.89
N VAL A 241 -0.59 7.62 -3.63
CA VAL A 241 0.07 8.23 -2.47
C VAL A 241 0.14 7.22 -1.33
N THR A 242 1.29 7.14 -0.67
CA THR A 242 1.49 6.32 0.52
C THR A 242 1.70 7.20 1.74
N LEU A 243 1.05 6.83 2.85
CA LEU A 243 1.41 7.28 4.19
C LEU A 243 2.14 6.15 4.92
N ASN A 244 3.30 6.46 5.49
CA ASN A 244 4.08 5.55 6.34
C ASN A 244 4.33 6.22 7.69
N VAL A 245 3.69 5.75 8.76
CA VAL A 245 3.78 6.34 10.11
C VAL A 245 4.61 5.47 11.03
N SER A 246 5.62 6.05 11.68
CA SER A 246 6.34 5.41 12.77
C SER A 246 5.45 5.35 13.99
N LEU A 247 4.99 4.16 14.37
CA LEU A 247 4.18 4.02 15.58
C LEU A 247 5.04 3.96 16.83
N GLY A 248 6.30 3.55 16.74
CA GLY A 248 7.22 3.54 17.87
C GLY A 248 7.88 2.20 18.12
N LYS A 249 8.01 1.89 19.43
CA LYS A 249 9.07 1.05 20.05
C LYS A 249 10.46 1.70 19.95
N GLU A 250 11.41 1.18 20.72
CA GLU A 250 12.78 1.64 20.73
C GLU A 250 13.57 0.87 19.67
N PHE A 251 14.25 1.58 18.77
CA PHE A 251 15.12 1.00 17.75
C PHE A 251 16.28 1.94 17.39
N THR A 252 17.31 1.40 16.76
CA THR A 252 18.40 2.16 16.14
C THR A 252 18.54 1.78 14.68
N GLU A 253 19.03 2.71 13.86
CA GLU A 253 19.05 2.59 12.40
C GLU A 253 17.64 2.36 11.82
N GLY A 254 17.52 1.63 10.70
CA GLY A 254 16.22 1.37 10.09
C GLY A 254 15.70 2.52 9.22
N ASN A 255 16.55 3.41 8.75
CA ASN A 255 16.14 4.53 7.91
C ASN A 255 15.47 4.04 6.61
N LEU A 256 14.61 4.87 6.04
CA LEU A 256 14.05 4.62 4.72
C LEU A 256 14.93 5.28 3.67
N TYR A 257 15.12 4.64 2.53
CA TYR A 257 15.77 5.25 1.38
C TYR A 257 14.78 5.44 0.24
N PHE A 258 14.87 6.58 -0.44
CA PHE A 258 13.99 6.94 -1.54
C PHE A 258 14.79 7.34 -2.78
N GLY A 259 14.56 6.63 -3.88
CA GLY A 259 15.09 6.91 -5.20
C GLY A 259 14.14 7.74 -6.06
N ASP A 260 14.35 7.65 -7.38
CA ASP A 260 13.46 8.24 -8.37
C ASP A 260 12.18 7.42 -8.56
N LEU A 261 11.23 7.99 -9.32
CA LEU A 261 10.06 7.25 -9.79
C LEU A 261 10.49 6.06 -10.65
N ARG A 262 9.66 5.02 -10.67
CA ARG A 262 9.87 3.74 -11.37
C ARG A 262 10.62 3.88 -12.70
N GLN A 263 11.87 3.42 -12.70
CA GLN A 263 12.69 3.06 -13.86
C GLN A 263 13.26 1.64 -13.66
N ALA A 264 13.50 0.89 -14.73
CA ALA A 264 14.07 -0.47 -14.65
C ALA A 264 15.61 -0.46 -14.76
N PRO A 265 16.33 -1.44 -14.17
CA PRO A 265 16.35 -1.83 -12.77
C PRO A 265 17.63 -1.38 -12.04
N THR A 266 17.61 -1.63 -10.73
CA THR A 266 18.59 -1.47 -9.64
C THR A 266 20.08 -1.73 -9.94
N PRO A 267 21.01 -1.24 -9.07
CA PRO A 267 20.76 -0.55 -7.80
C PRO A 267 20.30 0.89 -8.00
N VAL A 268 19.48 1.40 -7.09
CA VAL A 268 19.09 2.83 -7.04
C VAL A 268 20.38 3.62 -6.83
N PRO A 269 20.99 4.23 -7.85
CA PRO A 269 22.36 4.73 -7.73
C PRO A 269 22.42 6.04 -6.93
N LYS A 270 21.25 6.68 -6.73
CA LYS A 270 21.07 7.92 -5.99
C LYS A 270 19.77 7.84 -5.21
N TYR A 271 19.87 7.78 -3.89
CA TYR A 271 18.73 7.85 -2.98
C TYR A 271 18.93 8.92 -1.93
N VAL A 272 17.82 9.39 -1.35
CA VAL A 272 17.81 10.19 -0.13
C VAL A 272 17.45 9.26 1.01
N GLU A 273 18.27 9.26 2.05
CA GLU A 273 17.99 8.53 3.28
C GLU A 273 17.22 9.42 4.25
N ILE A 274 16.19 8.85 4.85
CA ILE A 274 15.25 9.56 5.70
C ILE A 274 15.09 8.78 7.00
N GLU A 275 15.47 9.42 8.09
CA GLU A 275 15.26 8.91 9.43
C GLU A 275 13.76 8.75 9.73
N HIS A 276 13.42 7.64 10.38
CA HIS A 276 12.07 7.41 10.85
C HIS A 276 11.92 7.89 12.30
N VAL A 277 11.08 8.88 12.51
CA VAL A 277 10.85 9.49 13.82
C VAL A 277 9.52 8.99 14.36
N VAL A 278 9.51 8.46 15.59
CA VAL A 278 8.29 7.98 16.28
C VAL A 278 7.19 9.04 16.24
N SER A 279 5.93 8.62 16.07
CA SER A 279 4.71 9.43 15.87
C SER A 279 4.61 10.20 14.53
N GLN A 280 5.71 10.31 13.77
CA GLN A 280 5.74 11.04 12.52
C GLN A 280 5.33 10.15 11.34
N GLY A 281 4.56 10.72 10.42
CA GLY A 281 4.22 10.15 9.14
C GLY A 281 5.10 10.69 8.03
N LEU A 282 5.39 9.85 7.04
CA LEU A 282 5.94 10.23 5.76
C LEU A 282 4.87 10.05 4.68
N LEU A 283 4.59 11.13 3.95
CA LEU A 283 3.80 11.09 2.73
C LEU A 283 4.74 11.12 1.53
N HIS A 284 4.55 10.19 0.60
CA HIS A 284 5.30 10.14 -0.66
C HIS A 284 4.45 9.59 -1.81
N HIS A 285 4.94 9.78 -3.03
CA HIS A 285 4.33 9.20 -4.23
C HIS A 285 4.51 7.67 -4.21
N GLY A 286 3.43 6.90 -4.45
CA GLY A 286 3.49 5.44 -4.34
C GLY A 286 4.40 4.77 -5.38
N GLY A 287 4.45 5.30 -6.59
CA GLY A 287 5.38 4.86 -7.66
C GLY A 287 6.86 5.22 -7.46
N GLN A 288 7.24 5.83 -6.33
CA GLN A 288 8.63 6.13 -6.00
C GLN A 288 9.35 4.86 -5.52
N ILE A 289 10.55 4.60 -6.06
CA ILE A 289 11.34 3.47 -5.61
C ILE A 289 11.88 3.77 -4.21
N HIS A 290 11.65 2.86 -3.27
CA HIS A 290 12.09 3.02 -1.90
C HIS A 290 12.30 1.66 -1.22
N GLY A 291 12.87 1.69 -0.02
CA GLY A 291 13.02 0.52 0.84
C GLY A 291 13.41 0.94 2.26
N ALA A 292 13.56 -0.06 3.13
CA ALA A 292 13.97 0.14 4.51
C ALA A 292 15.35 -0.47 4.72
N LEU A 293 16.26 0.30 5.29
CA LEU A 293 17.53 -0.21 5.78
C LEU A 293 17.28 -1.12 7.00
N PRO A 294 18.19 -2.06 7.30
CA PRO A 294 18.07 -2.93 8.47
C PRO A 294 18.08 -2.12 9.78
N VAL A 295 17.33 -2.59 10.78
CA VAL A 295 17.46 -2.10 12.17
C VAL A 295 18.71 -2.72 12.82
N ALA A 296 19.47 -1.93 13.58
CA ALA A 296 20.64 -2.41 14.31
C ALA A 296 20.31 -2.91 15.72
N SER A 297 19.19 -2.44 16.30
CA SER A 297 18.68 -2.92 17.58
C SER A 297 17.19 -2.64 17.74
N GLY A 298 16.54 -3.38 18.64
CA GLY A 298 15.17 -3.10 19.05
C GLY A 298 14.12 -3.55 18.04
N GLU A 299 12.99 -2.85 18.07
CA GLU A 299 11.81 -3.19 17.27
C GLU A 299 11.20 -1.90 16.72
N ARG A 300 10.72 -1.96 15.48
CA ARG A 300 10.09 -0.82 14.81
C ARG A 300 8.75 -1.24 14.22
N TRP A 301 7.69 -0.51 14.59
CA TRP A 301 6.36 -0.70 14.03
C TRP A 301 5.97 0.47 13.15
N ASN A 302 5.47 0.17 11.95
CA ASN A 302 4.93 1.19 11.08
C ASN A 302 3.50 0.89 10.68
N LEU A 303 2.66 1.92 10.64
CA LEU A 303 1.40 1.90 9.91
C LEU A 303 1.65 2.36 8.47
N ILE A 304 1.31 1.51 7.51
CA ILE A 304 1.34 1.83 6.09
C ILE A 304 -0.08 1.95 5.57
N VAL A 305 -0.38 3.05 4.89
CA VAL A 305 -1.65 3.26 4.19
C VAL A 305 -1.37 3.58 2.73
N TRP A 306 -1.62 2.61 1.86
CA TRP A 306 -1.65 2.79 0.42
C TRP A 306 -2.97 3.41 0.03
N MET A 307 -2.95 4.62 -0.53
CA MET A 307 -4.14 5.31 -0.99
C MET A 307 -4.17 5.37 -2.50
N ARG A 308 -5.35 5.12 -3.07
CA ARG A 308 -5.51 4.87 -4.51
C ARG A 308 -6.64 5.68 -5.09
N SER A 309 -6.52 6.05 -6.36
CA SER A 309 -7.51 6.78 -7.14
C SER A 309 -8.01 5.94 -8.31
N SER A 310 -9.28 5.57 -8.26
CA SER A 310 -9.94 4.91 -9.40
C SER A 310 -9.94 5.77 -10.67
N ALA A 311 -9.96 7.09 -10.54
CA ALA A 311 -9.90 8.02 -11.67
C ALA A 311 -8.58 7.89 -12.47
N VAL A 312 -7.48 7.57 -11.78
CA VAL A 312 -6.17 7.28 -12.40
C VAL A 312 -6.14 5.84 -12.90
N ARG A 313 -6.47 4.89 -12.03
CA ARG A 313 -6.30 3.45 -12.27
C ARG A 313 -7.18 2.91 -13.39
N ASN A 314 -8.40 3.43 -13.56
CA ASN A 314 -9.29 2.98 -14.64
C ASN A 314 -8.74 3.32 -16.04
N GLN A 315 -7.80 4.26 -16.15
CA GLN A 315 -7.15 4.62 -17.41
C GLN A 315 -6.00 3.66 -17.72
N LEU A 316 -5.13 3.42 -16.74
CA LEU A 316 -3.93 2.60 -16.88
C LEU A 316 -3.62 1.89 -15.56
N CYS A 317 -3.48 0.56 -15.60
CA CYS A 317 -3.04 -0.21 -14.45
C CYS A 317 -1.54 0.04 -14.19
N PRO A 318 -1.14 0.46 -12.97
CA PRO A 318 0.26 0.75 -12.67
C PRO A 318 1.14 -0.51 -12.63
N MET A 319 0.54 -1.70 -12.53
CA MET A 319 1.29 -2.96 -12.49
C MET A 319 1.70 -3.42 -13.89
N CYS A 320 0.74 -3.49 -14.82
CA CYS A 320 0.98 -4.02 -16.18
C CYS A 320 1.11 -2.93 -17.26
N ASN A 321 0.91 -1.65 -16.92
CA ASN A 321 0.94 -0.52 -17.84
C ASN A 321 0.00 -0.68 -19.05
N LYS A 322 -1.17 -1.26 -18.82
CA LYS A 322 -2.25 -1.46 -19.82
C LYS A 322 -3.59 -1.01 -19.24
N LYS A 323 -4.58 -0.79 -20.10
CA LYS A 323 -5.97 -0.62 -19.66
C LYS A 323 -6.37 -1.84 -18.81
N PRO A 324 -6.93 -1.65 -17.60
CA PRO A 324 -7.20 -2.76 -16.70
C PRO A 324 -8.32 -3.66 -17.22
N GLU A 325 -8.10 -4.96 -17.13
CA GLU A 325 -9.15 -5.97 -17.23
C GLU A 325 -9.67 -6.24 -15.82
N LEU A 326 -10.91 -5.84 -15.53
CA LEU A 326 -11.45 -5.86 -14.18
C LEU A 326 -11.90 -7.27 -13.77
N VAL A 327 -11.44 -7.70 -12.60
CA VAL A 327 -11.91 -8.91 -11.91
C VAL A 327 -12.44 -8.53 -10.53
N ASP A 328 -13.39 -9.31 -10.04
CA ASP A 328 -13.97 -9.09 -8.71
C ASP A 328 -12.89 -9.10 -7.64
N ALA A 329 -13.04 -8.22 -6.66
CA ALA A 329 -12.15 -8.09 -5.53
C ALA A 329 -12.94 -7.72 -4.27
N GLU A 330 -12.41 -8.08 -3.11
CA GLU A 330 -13.05 -7.76 -1.82
C GLU A 330 -12.77 -6.32 -1.37
N GLY A 331 -13.77 -5.70 -0.72
CA GLY A 331 -13.66 -4.36 -0.12
C GLY A 331 -13.24 -3.28 -1.10
N PHE A 332 -12.07 -2.67 -0.87
CA PHE A 332 -11.51 -1.59 -1.70
C PHE A 332 -10.66 -2.10 -2.89
N GLY A 333 -10.52 -3.42 -3.05
CA GLY A 333 -9.77 -4.07 -4.13
C GLY A 333 -8.38 -3.47 -4.35
N ASP A 334 -7.99 -3.33 -5.63
CA ASP A 334 -6.83 -2.56 -6.05
C ASP A 334 -7.21 -1.15 -6.53
N GLY A 335 -8.37 -0.63 -6.09
CA GLY A 335 -8.78 0.74 -6.41
C GLY A 335 -9.25 0.96 -7.84
N PHE A 336 -9.63 -0.10 -8.55
CA PHE A 336 -10.32 0.03 -9.83
C PHE A 336 -11.84 0.03 -9.62
N THR A 337 -12.59 0.70 -10.49
CA THR A 337 -14.05 0.69 -10.46
C THR A 337 -14.59 0.56 -11.88
N ARG A 338 -15.81 0.10 -12.06
CA ARG A 338 -16.50 0.31 -13.35
C ARG A 338 -16.78 1.80 -13.47
N SER A 339 -16.16 2.46 -14.45
CA SER A 339 -16.54 3.85 -14.77
C SER A 339 -17.98 3.82 -15.28
N PRO A 340 -18.88 4.70 -14.79
CA PRO A 340 -20.06 5.03 -15.58
C PRO A 340 -19.55 5.52 -16.93
N GLU A 341 -20.07 5.00 -18.04
CA GLU A 341 -19.75 5.52 -19.36
C GLU A 341 -20.06 7.04 -19.38
N GLY A 342 -19.04 7.92 -19.31
CA GLY A 342 -19.22 9.36 -19.49
C GLY A 342 -18.39 10.33 -18.65
N ASP A 343 -17.93 9.97 -17.44
CA ASP A 343 -17.25 10.93 -16.55
C ASP A 343 -15.73 10.70 -16.50
N MET A 344 -15.02 11.22 -17.49
CA MET A 344 -13.56 11.32 -17.47
C MET A 344 -13.17 12.73 -17.01
N PRO A 345 -12.50 12.89 -15.84
CA PRO A 345 -11.81 14.14 -15.53
C PRO A 345 -10.69 14.34 -16.56
N LYS A 346 -10.64 15.52 -17.17
CA LYS A 346 -9.55 15.88 -18.10
C LYS A 346 -8.24 15.95 -17.32
N THR A 347 -7.38 14.95 -17.47
CA THR A 347 -5.97 15.07 -17.11
C THR A 347 -5.32 16.01 -18.14
N VAL A 348 -4.66 17.06 -17.65
CA VAL A 348 -3.95 18.01 -18.52
C VAL A 348 -2.62 17.37 -18.90
N ASP A 349 -2.42 17.12 -20.18
CA ASP A 349 -1.19 16.56 -20.73
C ASP A 349 -0.05 17.60 -20.62
N LEU A 350 0.94 17.31 -19.77
CA LEU A 350 2.13 18.14 -19.57
C LEU A 350 3.02 18.25 -20.83
N CYS A 351 2.75 17.52 -21.91
CA CYS A 351 3.46 17.68 -23.18
C CYS A 351 3.10 18.96 -23.96
N SER A 352 2.21 19.80 -23.43
CA SER A 352 1.79 21.06 -24.07
C SER A 352 2.40 22.34 -23.46
N LEU A 353 3.36 22.19 -22.53
CA LEU A 353 4.13 23.30 -21.96
C LEU A 353 5.64 23.07 -22.19
N ILE A 354 6.07 23.13 -23.45
CA ILE A 354 7.46 23.40 -23.84
C ILE A 354 7.45 24.51 -24.88
#